data_AF-A0A7C4R7Q8-F1
#
_entry.id   AF-A0A7C4R7Q8-F1
#
_cell.length_a   1.000
_cell.length_b   1.000
_cell.length_c   1.000
_cell.angle_alpha   90.00
_cell.angle_beta   90.00
_cell.angle_gamma   90.00
#
_symmetry.space_group_name_H-M   'P 1'
#
loop_
_entity.id
_entity.type
_entity.pdbx_description
1 polymer ?
#
loop_
_entity_poly.entity_id
_entity_poly.type
_entity_poly.pdbx_seq_one_letter_code
_entity_poly.pdbx_strand_id
1 'polypeptide(L)'
;ELMLLKMNCVITDIIKDFSKYGTSYETANYEMFISKLSFPVDKNPGICWYKSSLFRFELLGKPKPIIGPERKISIKYIDLKDDITNPFLYIKDLKK
;
A
#
# COMPACT_ATOMS: atom_id res chain seq x y z
N GLU A 1 2.02 4.85 14.41
CA GLU A 1 1.90 6.13 15.17
C GLU A 1 3.08 6.40 16.11
N LEU A 2 3.41 5.49 17.05
CA LEU A 2 4.55 5.64 17.98
C LEU A 2 5.89 6.02 17.31
N MET A 3 6.10 5.58 16.06
CA MET A 3 7.27 5.94 15.26
C MET A 3 7.42 7.46 15.10
N LEU A 4 6.33 8.16 14.73
CA LEU A 4 6.35 9.61 14.46
C LEU A 4 6.63 10.39 15.75
N LEU A 5 6.01 9.99 16.87
CA LEU A 5 6.24 10.62 18.18
C LEU A 5 7.71 10.51 18.62
N LYS A 6 8.35 9.36 18.38
CA LYS A 6 9.79 9.16 18.66
C LYS A 6 10.70 10.01 17.78
N MET A 7 10.21 10.48 16.63
CA MET A 7 10.94 11.31 15.68
C MET A 7 10.83 12.81 15.94
N ASN A 8 10.23 13.21 17.07
CA ASN A 8 9.93 14.60 17.43
C ASN A 8 8.82 15.22 16.55
N CYS A 9 7.89 14.39 16.09
CA CYS A 9 6.70 14.83 15.37
C CYS A 9 5.45 14.74 16.26
N VAL A 10 4.47 15.59 16.00
CA VAL A 10 3.09 15.49 16.51
C VAL A 10 2.14 15.20 15.35
N ILE A 11 1.20 14.28 15.55
CA ILE A 11 0.12 14.04 14.57
C ILE A 11 -0.94 15.12 14.81
N THR A 12 -1.25 15.89 13.78
CA THR A 12 -2.24 16.98 13.82
C THR A 12 -3.59 16.53 13.30
N ASP A 13 -3.60 15.61 12.33
CA ASP A 13 -4.84 15.10 11.73
C ASP A 13 -4.71 13.62 11.39
N ILE A 14 -5.82 12.89 11.59
CA ILE A 14 -6.04 11.55 11.04
C ILE A 14 -7.38 11.57 10.30
N ILE A 15 -7.33 11.62 8.97
CA ILE A 15 -8.52 11.68 8.13
C ILE A 15 -8.80 10.29 7.57
N LYS A 16 -9.87 9.68 8.07
CA LYS A 16 -10.31 8.34 7.66
C LYS A 16 -10.76 8.33 6.20
N ASP A 17 -10.46 7.24 5.50
CA ASP A 17 -10.89 6.96 4.11
C ASP A 17 -10.53 8.06 3.11
N PHE A 18 -9.46 8.83 3.40
CA PHE A 18 -9.02 9.94 2.57
C PHE A 18 -8.54 9.45 1.20
N SER A 19 -7.66 8.45 1.19
CA SER A 19 -7.15 7.86 -0.05
C SER A 19 -7.98 6.64 -0.43
N LYS A 20 -8.45 6.62 -1.68
CA LYS A 20 -9.21 5.51 -2.26
C LYS A 20 -8.44 4.96 -3.44
N TYR A 21 -8.22 3.66 -3.44
CA TYR A 21 -7.40 3.00 -4.45
C TYR A 21 -8.31 2.18 -5.36
N GLY A 22 -8.31 2.50 -6.65
CA GLY A 22 -8.95 1.68 -7.66
C GLY A 22 -8.22 0.35 -7.82
N THR A 23 -8.83 -0.59 -8.53
CA THR A 23 -8.20 -1.87 -8.85
C THR A 23 -7.65 -1.94 -10.27
N SER A 24 -7.98 -0.97 -11.12
CA SER A 24 -7.47 -0.88 -12.49
C SER A 24 -6.65 0.40 -12.66
N TYR A 25 -5.39 0.23 -13.04
CA TYR A 25 -4.44 1.29 -13.38
C TYR A 25 -3.91 1.06 -14.80
N GLU A 26 -3.29 2.08 -15.40
CA GLU A 26 -2.69 1.97 -16.74
C GLU A 26 -1.66 0.83 -16.84
N THR A 27 -0.97 0.52 -15.74
CA THR A 27 0.14 -0.44 -15.69
C THR A 27 -0.19 -1.74 -14.96
N ALA A 28 -1.31 -1.84 -14.25
CA ALA A 28 -1.64 -2.99 -13.42
C ALA A 28 -3.15 -3.11 -13.17
N ASN A 29 -3.65 -4.36 -13.15
CA ASN A 29 -5.02 -4.67 -12.76
C ASN A 29 -5.04 -5.65 -11.57
N TYR A 30 -5.35 -5.11 -10.39
CA TYR A 30 -5.42 -5.83 -9.13
C TYR A 30 -6.64 -6.76 -9.00
N GLU A 31 -7.57 -6.81 -9.96
CA GLU A 31 -8.59 -7.87 -10.01
C GLU A 31 -8.02 -9.18 -10.60
N MET A 32 -6.85 -9.14 -11.26
CA MET A 32 -6.33 -10.30 -11.98
C MET A 32 -6.05 -11.51 -11.09
N PHE A 33 -5.69 -11.33 -9.81
CA PHE A 33 -5.42 -12.46 -8.91
C PHE A 33 -6.65 -13.35 -8.69
N ILE A 34 -7.86 -12.80 -8.80
CA ILE A 34 -9.11 -13.53 -8.57
C ILE A 34 -9.24 -14.69 -9.57
N SER A 35 -8.72 -14.51 -10.79
CA SER A 35 -8.73 -15.55 -11.84
C SER A 35 -8.07 -16.87 -11.42
N LYS A 36 -7.09 -16.84 -10.51
CA LYS A 36 -6.40 -18.04 -10.03
C LYS A 36 -6.89 -18.53 -8.66
N LEU A 37 -7.38 -17.64 -7.81
CA LEU A 37 -7.72 -17.97 -6.43
C LEU A 37 -9.16 -18.48 -6.23
N SER A 38 -9.97 -18.56 -7.31
CA SER A 38 -11.31 -19.18 -7.33
C SER A 38 -12.22 -18.70 -6.20
N PHE A 39 -12.11 -17.43 -5.81
CA PHE A 39 -12.99 -16.86 -4.80
C PHE A 39 -14.44 -16.88 -5.29
N PRO A 40 -15.41 -17.31 -4.47
CA PRO A 40 -16.83 -17.36 -4.85
C PRO A 40 -17.45 -15.96 -4.74
N VAL A 41 -16.90 -14.99 -5.46
CA VAL A 41 -17.32 -13.58 -5.47
C VAL A 41 -17.48 -13.10 -6.90
N ASP A 42 -18.48 -12.25 -7.10
CA ASP A 42 -18.66 -11.58 -8.39
C ASP A 42 -17.54 -10.57 -8.64
N LYS A 43 -17.37 -10.21 -9.93
CA LYS A 43 -16.43 -9.17 -10.32
C LYS A 43 -16.75 -7.86 -9.59
N ASN A 44 -15.72 -7.19 -9.07
CA ASN A 44 -15.88 -5.90 -8.41
C ASN A 44 -16.63 -4.90 -9.32
N PRO A 45 -17.76 -4.32 -8.87
CA PRO A 45 -18.58 -3.42 -9.68
C PRO A 45 -18.00 -2.01 -9.83
N GLY A 46 -16.70 -1.82 -9.56
CA GLY A 46 -16.01 -0.53 -9.61
C GLY A 46 -15.88 0.16 -8.25
N ILE A 47 -15.99 -0.58 -7.15
CA ILE A 47 -15.84 -0.05 -5.80
C ILE A 47 -14.34 -0.01 -5.42
N CYS A 48 -13.88 1.15 -4.97
CA CYS A 48 -12.57 1.29 -4.31
C CYS A 48 -12.66 0.71 -2.89
N TRP A 49 -12.52 -0.60 -2.77
CA TRP A 49 -12.60 -1.32 -1.49
C TRP A 49 -11.35 -1.09 -0.63
N TYR A 50 -10.17 -0.92 -1.24
CA TYR A 50 -8.94 -0.59 -0.54
C TYR A 50 -8.83 0.92 -0.31
N LYS A 51 -8.69 1.32 0.95
CA LYS A 51 -8.63 2.72 1.39
C LYS A 51 -7.59 2.88 2.49
N SER A 52 -7.06 4.08 2.63
CA SER A 52 -6.15 4.41 3.73
C SER A 52 -6.53 5.74 4.38
N SER A 53 -6.08 5.91 5.63
CA SER A 53 -6.23 7.18 6.35
C SER A 53 -5.04 8.08 6.05
N LEU A 54 -5.30 9.38 5.88
CA LEU A 54 -4.25 10.38 5.77
C LEU A 54 -3.80 10.81 7.16
N PHE A 55 -2.51 10.77 7.41
CA PHE A 55 -1.88 11.31 8.61
C PHE A 55 -1.18 12.61 8.27
N ARG A 56 -1.61 13.72 8.89
CA ARG A 56 -0.85 14.98 8.87
C ARG A 56 -0.06 15.06 10.17
N PHE A 57 1.21 15.45 10.06
CA PHE A 57 2.07 15.63 11.22
C PHE A 57 2.98 16.84 11.05
N GLU A 58 3.44 17.37 12.17
CA GLU A 58 4.33 18.52 12.24
C GLU A 58 5.54 18.22 13.13
N LEU A 59 6.67 18.86 12.85
CA LEU A 59 7.87 18.77 13.68
C LEU A 59 7.77 19.75 14.84
N LEU A 60 7.95 19.27 16.07
CA LEU A 60 7.96 20.13 17.27
C LEU A 60 9.35 20.76 17.54
N GLY A 61 10.38 20.29 16.84
CA GLY A 61 11.74 20.80 16.99
C GLY A 61 12.71 20.08 16.06
N LYS A 62 13.96 19.88 16.50
CA LYS A 62 14.96 19.19 15.69
C LYS A 62 14.48 17.75 15.36
N PRO A 63 14.48 17.34 14.09
CA PRO A 63 14.11 15.98 13.71
C PRO A 63 15.01 14.94 14.39
N LYS A 64 14.42 13.82 14.83
CA LYS A 64 15.14 12.70 15.45
C LYS A 64 14.86 11.40 14.67
N PRO A 65 15.38 11.25 13.45
CA PRO A 65 15.05 10.09 12.62
C PRO A 65 15.52 8.78 13.29
N ILE A 66 14.67 7.75 13.23
CA ILE A 66 14.97 6.43 13.83
C ILE A 66 16.07 5.71 13.04
N ILE A 67 16.13 5.99 11.74
CA ILE A 67 17.18 5.49 10.85
C ILE A 67 17.97 6.69 10.37
N GLY A 68 19.30 6.62 10.48
CA GLY A 68 20.19 7.67 10.01
C GLY A 68 20.00 7.93 8.51
N PRO A 69 19.98 9.21 8.07
CA PRO A 69 19.72 9.59 6.69
C PRO A 69 20.76 9.04 5.70
N GLU A 70 21.97 8.74 6.16
CA GLU A 70 23.05 8.13 5.40
C GLU A 70 22.84 6.64 5.11
N ARG A 71 21.91 5.98 5.81
CA ARG A 71 21.72 4.54 5.69
C ARG A 71 20.96 4.19 4.41
N LYS A 72 21.54 3.30 3.61
CA LYS A 72 20.86 2.67 2.48
C LYS A 72 20.07 1.45 2.96
N ILE A 73 18.81 1.37 2.58
CA ILE A 73 17.92 0.25 2.89
C ILE A 73 17.49 -0.38 1.56
N SER A 74 17.67 -1.69 1.42
CA SER A 74 17.10 -2.43 0.29
C SER A 74 15.62 -2.68 0.56
N ILE A 75 14.77 -2.29 -0.39
CA ILE A 75 13.33 -2.53 -0.33
C ILE A 75 13.00 -3.65 -1.32
N LYS A 76 12.46 -4.75 -0.81
CA LYS A 76 11.78 -5.76 -1.63
C LYS A 76 10.32 -5.34 -1.74
N TYR A 77 9.85 -5.11 -2.94
CA TYR A 77 8.51 -4.59 -3.22
C TYR A 77 7.48 -5.68 -3.56
N ILE A 78 7.93 -6.94 -3.72
CA ILE A 78 7.08 -8.13 -3.82
C ILE A 78 7.70 -9.20 -2.94
N ASP A 79 6.96 -9.63 -1.92
CA ASP A 79 7.24 -10.87 -1.21
C ASP A 79 6.52 -12.02 -1.92
N LEU A 80 7.26 -12.89 -2.61
CA LEU A 80 6.65 -14.00 -3.34
C LEU A 80 5.91 -15.00 -2.44
N LYS A 81 6.18 -15.01 -1.13
CA LYS A 81 5.52 -15.88 -0.17
C LYS A 81 4.17 -15.31 0.28
N ASP A 82 4.14 -14.01 0.58
CA ASP A 82 3.02 -13.39 1.26
C ASP A 82 2.19 -12.46 0.34
N ASP A 83 2.76 -11.92 -0.74
CA ASP A 83 2.09 -11.03 -1.70
C ASP A 83 1.44 -11.78 -2.86
N ILE A 84 0.72 -12.87 -2.55
CA ILE A 84 0.05 -13.67 -3.58
C ILE A 84 -0.95 -12.86 -4.41
N THR A 85 -1.46 -11.72 -3.94
CA THR A 85 -2.43 -10.90 -4.71
C THR A 85 -1.78 -9.91 -5.68
N ASN A 86 -0.44 -9.89 -5.78
CA ASN A 86 0.24 -8.93 -6.64
C ASN A 86 -0.04 -9.21 -8.13
N PRO A 87 -0.56 -8.23 -8.91
CA PRO A 87 -0.98 -8.45 -10.29
C PRO A 87 0.15 -8.91 -11.22
N PHE A 88 1.41 -8.52 -10.95
CA PHE A 88 2.56 -8.93 -11.76
C PHE A 88 2.83 -10.44 -11.73
N LEU A 89 2.34 -11.15 -10.71
CA LEU A 89 2.40 -12.61 -10.65
C LEU A 89 1.45 -13.31 -11.64
N TYR A 90 0.54 -12.55 -12.28
CA TYR A 90 -0.55 -13.08 -13.11
C TYR A 90 -0.52 -12.60 -14.57
N ILE A 91 0.38 -11.68 -14.92
CA ILE A 91 0.44 -11.08 -16.28
C ILE A 91 0.82 -12.09 -17.37
N LYS A 92 1.57 -13.15 -17.05
CA LYS A 92 2.06 -14.13 -18.04
C LYS A 92 1.03 -15.17 -18.46
N ASP A 93 -0.01 -15.40 -17.67
CA ASP A 93 -0.93 -16.53 -17.88
C ASP A 93 -2.13 -16.22 -18.79
N LEU A 94 -2.25 -14.99 -19.29
CA LEU A 94 -3.32 -14.57 -20.22
C LEU A 94 -2.94 -14.72 -21.71
N LYS A 95 -1.76 -15.26 -22.04
CA LYS A 95 -1.31 -15.51 -23.43
C LYS A 95 -1.48 -16.98 -23.88
N LYS A 96 -2.38 -17.74 -23.26
CA LYS A 96 -2.73 -19.10 -23.67
C LYS A 96 -4.17 -19.18 -24.16
#